data_AF-A3U4A8-F1
#
_entry.id   AF-A3U4A8-F1
#
_cell.length_a   1.000
_cell.length_b   1.000
_cell.length_c   1.000
_cell.angle_alpha   90.00
_cell.angle_beta   90.00
_cell.angle_gamma   90.00
#
_symmetry.space_group_name_H-M   'P 1'
#
loop_
_entity.id
_entity.type
_entity.pdbx_description
1 polymer ?
#
loop_
_entity_poly.entity_id
_entity_poly.type
_entity_poly.pdbx_seq_one_letter_code
_entity_poly.pdbx_strand_id
1 'polypeptide(L)'
;MDMTQFFIGLGTSRFAMLLADSTHHLQDEASNAPNIDEIGCYVFEGGTGILLNKGVWHDFPMAIDQPVTCITGNSDEVVKALIAMDKPGEMDQGDVFKINLMERLGIEIAVEH
;
A
#
# COMPACT_ATOMS: atom_id res chain seq x y z
N MET A 1 -0.28 -17.13 -10.95
CA MET A 1 -0.04 -17.20 -9.49
C MET A 1 -0.59 -15.89 -8.98
N ASP A 2 -1.71 -15.91 -8.26
CA ASP A 2 -2.38 -14.68 -7.82
C ASP A 2 -1.63 -14.18 -6.59
N MET A 3 -0.57 -13.44 -6.87
CA MET A 3 0.38 -13.03 -5.86
C MET A 3 -0.24 -11.97 -4.96
N THR A 4 -0.26 -12.26 -3.66
CA THR A 4 -0.83 -11.44 -2.61
C THR A 4 0.28 -10.92 -1.72
N GLN A 5 0.23 -9.65 -1.34
CA GLN A 5 1.11 -9.09 -0.31
C GLN A 5 0.42 -9.25 1.04
N PHE A 6 1.19 -9.57 2.08
CA PHE A 6 0.64 -9.58 3.44
C PHE A 6 1.42 -8.69 4.39
N PHE A 7 0.70 -8.21 5.41
CA PHE A 7 1.23 -7.47 6.54
C PHE A 7 0.71 -8.09 7.84
N ILE A 8 1.56 -8.23 8.84
CA ILE A 8 1.16 -8.64 10.19
C ILE A 8 1.71 -7.59 11.16
N GLY A 9 0.82 -6.85 11.81
CA GLY A 9 1.20 -5.95 12.89
C GLY A 9 1.65 -6.76 14.11
N LEU A 10 2.86 -6.53 14.60
CA LEU A 10 3.39 -7.21 15.78
C LEU A 10 3.09 -6.43 17.05
N GLY A 11 2.94 -7.16 18.17
CA GLY A 11 2.69 -6.55 19.48
C GLY A 11 1.25 -6.05 19.60
N THR A 12 1.08 -4.90 20.26
CA THR A 12 -0.24 -4.36 20.64
C THR A 12 -0.54 -2.98 20.05
N SER A 13 0.42 -2.35 19.36
CA SER A 13 0.22 -1.03 18.75
C SER A 13 -0.78 -1.12 17.60
N ARG A 14 -1.72 -0.17 17.55
CA ARG A 14 -2.67 -0.03 16.43
C ARG A 14 -1.97 0.59 15.25
N PHE A 15 -2.45 0.29 14.05
CA PHE A 15 -1.90 0.84 12.82
C PHE A 15 -3.01 1.14 11.81
N ALA A 16 -2.77 2.14 10.97
CA ALA A 16 -3.67 2.54 9.90
C ALA A 16 -3.12 2.11 8.53
N MET A 17 -4.02 1.83 7.59
CA MET A 17 -3.68 1.72 6.17
C MET A 17 -4.71 2.48 5.34
N LEU A 18 -4.23 3.18 4.30
CA LEU A 18 -5.08 3.65 3.21
C LEU A 18 -5.24 2.51 2.22
N LEU A 19 -6.48 2.17 1.86
CA LEU A 19 -6.82 1.12 0.91
C LEU A 19 -7.82 1.64 -0.12
N ALA A 20 -7.68 1.21 -1.37
CA ALA A 20 -8.69 1.39 -2.42
C ALA A 20 -8.78 0.15 -3.32
N ASP A 21 -9.93 -0.04 -3.94
CA ASP A 21 -10.19 -1.16 -4.83
C ASP A 21 -9.27 -1.16 -6.05
N SER A 22 -8.99 -2.35 -6.57
CA SER A 22 -8.14 -2.52 -7.74
C SER A 22 -8.73 -1.85 -8.98
N THR A 23 -7.97 -0.98 -9.63
CA THR A 23 -8.36 -0.34 -10.90
C THR A 23 -7.78 -1.05 -12.13
N HIS A 24 -7.07 -2.17 -11.95
CA HIS A 24 -6.45 -2.94 -13.05
C HIS A 24 -7.45 -3.49 -14.09
N HIS A 25 -8.73 -3.57 -13.72
CA HIS A 25 -9.80 -4.01 -14.61
C HIS A 25 -10.34 -2.88 -15.51
N LEU A 26 -10.01 -1.63 -15.20
CA LEU A 26 -10.38 -0.47 -16.01
C LEU A 26 -9.50 -0.44 -17.27
N GLN A 27 -10.05 0.11 -18.36
CA GLN A 27 -9.31 0.36 -19.59
C GLN A 27 -8.68 1.76 -19.54
N ASP A 28 -7.62 1.98 -20.31
CA ASP A 28 -6.93 3.27 -20.49
C ASP A 28 -6.26 3.83 -19.22
N GLU A 29 -5.95 5.14 -19.21
CA GLU A 29 -5.17 5.80 -18.15
C GLU A 29 -5.81 5.71 -16.75
N ALA A 30 -7.11 5.45 -16.67
CA ALA A 30 -7.84 5.24 -15.41
C ALA A 30 -7.36 4.00 -14.63
N SER A 31 -6.69 3.05 -15.30
CA SER A 31 -6.09 1.88 -14.63
C SER A 31 -4.80 2.19 -13.88
N ASN A 32 -4.21 3.38 -14.09
CA ASN A 32 -2.87 3.72 -13.58
C ASN A 32 -2.90 4.52 -12.26
N ALA A 33 -4.06 4.67 -11.63
CA ALA A 33 -4.25 5.33 -10.34
C ALA A 33 -5.44 4.73 -9.57
N PRO A 34 -5.48 4.87 -8.24
CA PRO A 34 -6.68 4.56 -7.46
C PRO A 34 -7.79 5.57 -7.75
N ASN A 35 -9.05 5.14 -7.57
CA ASN A 35 -10.16 6.07 -7.47
C ASN A 35 -10.08 6.77 -6.11
N ILE A 36 -9.80 8.08 -6.12
CA ILE A 36 -9.55 8.87 -4.90
C ILE A 36 -10.78 8.91 -3.99
N ASP A 37 -11.98 8.96 -4.57
CA ASP A 37 -13.24 9.01 -3.82
C ASP A 37 -13.57 7.69 -3.10
N GLU A 38 -12.87 6.61 -3.43
CA GLU A 38 -13.03 5.28 -2.83
C GLU A 38 -11.89 4.91 -1.86
N ILE A 39 -10.91 5.81 -1.65
CA ILE A 39 -9.84 5.57 -0.69
C ILE A 39 -10.43 5.61 0.73
N GLY A 40 -10.30 4.50 1.44
CA GLY A 40 -10.65 4.38 2.85
C GLY A 40 -9.42 4.31 3.75
N CYS A 41 -9.49 4.96 4.91
CA CYS A 41 -8.53 4.76 6.00
C CYS A 41 -9.08 3.72 6.98
N TYR A 42 -8.36 2.62 7.14
CA TYR A 42 -8.75 1.51 8.01
C TYR A 42 -7.76 1.38 9.16
N VAL A 43 -8.28 1.26 10.38
CA VAL A 43 -7.48 1.07 11.59
C VAL A 43 -7.58 -0.39 12.05
N PHE A 44 -6.43 -0.98 12.29
CA PHE A 44 -6.28 -2.36 12.71
C PHE A 44 -5.62 -2.44 14.09
N GLU A 45 -6.02 -3.44 14.87
CA GLU A 45 -5.40 -3.73 16.16
C GLU A 45 -4.05 -4.45 15.96
N GLY A 46 -3.14 -4.28 16.92
CA GLY A 46 -1.90 -5.06 16.98
C GLY A 46 -2.20 -6.56 16.99
N GLY A 47 -1.37 -7.35 16.30
CA GLY A 47 -1.60 -8.78 16.08
C GLY A 47 -2.48 -9.11 14.88
N THR A 48 -3.07 -8.12 14.20
CA THR A 48 -3.88 -8.34 12.99
C THR A 48 -3.00 -8.66 11.79
N GLY A 49 -3.37 -9.71 11.06
CA GLY A 49 -2.83 -10.04 9.74
C GLY A 49 -3.75 -9.54 8.62
N ILE A 50 -3.18 -8.92 7.61
CA ILE A 50 -3.86 -8.38 6.43
C ILE A 50 -3.25 -9.05 5.20
N LEU A 51 -4.11 -9.57 4.33
CA LEU A 51 -3.74 -10.14 3.04
C LEU A 51 -4.39 -9.31 1.95
N LEU A 52 -3.58 -8.69 1.10
CA LEU A 52 -4.04 -7.87 -0.02
C LEU A 52 -4.00 -8.68 -1.31
N ASN A 53 -5.12 -8.66 -2.04
CA ASN A 53 -5.18 -9.24 -3.37
C ASN A 53 -4.38 -8.39 -4.37
N LYS A 54 -3.89 -9.03 -5.45
CA LYS A 54 -3.16 -8.32 -6.49
C LYS A 54 -3.95 -7.13 -7.02
N GLY A 55 -3.29 -5.98 -7.10
CA GLY A 55 -3.83 -4.75 -7.66
C GLY A 55 -4.67 -3.90 -6.71
N VAL A 56 -4.94 -4.36 -5.48
CA VAL A 56 -5.49 -3.48 -4.44
C VAL A 56 -4.48 -2.34 -4.23
N TRP A 57 -4.97 -1.10 -4.29
CA TRP A 57 -4.15 0.06 -3.99
C TRP A 57 -4.02 0.20 -2.49
N HIS A 58 -2.80 0.44 -2.02
CA HIS A 58 -2.55 0.68 -0.62
C HIS A 58 -1.28 1.50 -0.41
N ASP A 59 -1.19 2.13 0.76
CA ASP A 59 0.09 2.62 1.29
C ASP A 59 0.67 1.60 2.30
N PHE A 60 1.86 1.88 2.83
CA PHE A 60 2.43 1.10 3.92
C PHE A 60 1.64 1.27 5.23
N PRO A 61 1.67 0.29 6.14
CA PRO A 61 1.15 0.45 7.49
C PRO A 61 1.72 1.69 8.18
N MET A 62 0.84 2.57 8.65
CA MET A 62 1.19 3.81 9.33
C MET A 62 0.97 3.67 10.85
N ALA A 63 1.93 4.17 11.62
CA ALA A 63 1.77 4.36 13.05
C ALA A 63 0.76 5.49 13.31
N ILE A 64 -0.13 5.30 14.28
CA ILE A 64 -1.14 6.30 14.68
C ILE A 64 -0.61 7.11 15.87
N ASP A 65 -0.41 6.45 17.01
CA ASP A 65 0.01 7.05 18.27
C ASP A 65 1.33 6.48 18.79
N GLN A 66 1.63 5.22 18.45
CA GLN A 66 2.83 4.51 18.88
C GLN A 66 3.54 3.86 17.70
N PRO A 67 4.88 3.67 17.75
CA PRO A 67 5.59 2.92 16.74
C PRO A 67 4.98 1.54 16.50
N VAL A 68 4.90 1.16 15.24
CA VAL A 68 4.37 -0.12 14.77
C VAL A 68 5.49 -0.90 14.12
N THR A 69 5.60 -2.17 14.47
CA THR A 69 6.48 -3.12 13.78
C THR A 69 5.62 -4.08 12.97
N CYS A 70 5.86 -4.17 11.66
CA CYS A 70 5.14 -5.10 10.80
C CYS A 70 6.09 -6.15 10.22
N ILE A 71 5.62 -7.40 10.17
CA ILE A 71 6.16 -8.38 9.23
C ILE A 71 5.44 -8.16 7.91
N THR A 72 6.21 -7.92 6.85
CA THR A 72 5.69 -7.91 5.47
C THR A 72 6.22 -9.11 4.72
N GLY A 73 5.35 -9.76 3.96
CA GLY A 73 5.73 -10.83 3.05
C GLY A 73 5.30 -10.50 1.63
N ASN A 74 6.26 -10.69 0.74
CA ASN A 74 6.18 -10.36 -0.67
C ASN A 74 6.86 -11.46 -1.48
N SER A 75 6.64 -11.51 -2.80
CA SER A 75 7.51 -12.34 -3.62
C SER A 75 8.94 -11.80 -3.61
N ASP A 76 9.86 -12.71 -3.89
CA ASP A 76 11.28 -12.39 -4.05
C ASP A 76 11.51 -11.28 -5.10
N GLU A 77 10.70 -11.26 -6.17
CA GLU A 77 10.73 -10.21 -7.19
C GLU A 77 10.39 -8.83 -6.61
N VAL A 78 9.28 -8.72 -5.86
CA VAL A 78 8.85 -7.48 -5.21
C VAL A 78 9.87 -7.03 -4.17
N VAL A 79 10.42 -7.96 -3.37
CA VAL A 79 11.47 -7.65 -2.38
C VAL A 79 12.70 -7.06 -3.07
N LYS A 80 13.15 -7.66 -4.17
CA LYS A 80 14.30 -7.16 -4.94
C LYS A 80 14.04 -5.79 -5.55
N ALA A 81 12.84 -5.57 -6.10
CA ALA A 81 12.44 -4.27 -6.66
C ALA A 81 12.46 -3.17 -5.58
N LEU A 82 11.90 -3.45 -4.40
CA LEU A 82 11.91 -2.51 -3.27
C LEU A 82 13.33 -2.21 -2.75
N ILE A 83 14.20 -3.23 -2.64
CA ILE A 83 15.60 -3.04 -2.20
C ILE A 83 16.41 -2.21 -3.21
N ALA A 84 16.07 -2.30 -4.50
CA ALA A 84 16.78 -1.55 -5.55
C ALA A 84 16.45 -0.04 -5.55
N MET A 85 15.45 0.41 -4.80
CA MET A 85 15.13 1.83 -4.66
C MET A 85 16.09 2.53 -3.70
N ASP A 86 16.93 3.42 -4.24
CA ASP A 86 17.81 4.27 -3.44
C ASP A 86 17.07 5.45 -2.78
N LYS A 87 15.95 5.88 -3.38
CA LYS A 87 15.14 7.02 -2.89
C LYS A 87 13.64 6.72 -2.99
N PRO A 88 12.81 7.29 -2.10
CA PRO A 88 11.36 7.25 -2.26
C PRO A 88 10.95 7.88 -3.60
N GLY A 89 10.04 7.23 -4.31
CA GLY A 89 9.53 7.71 -5.59
C GLY A 89 8.55 6.71 -6.22
N GLU A 90 8.20 6.98 -7.47
CA GLU A 90 7.42 6.05 -8.28
C GLU A 90 8.23 4.80 -8.65
N MET A 91 7.53 3.70 -8.90
CA MET A 91 8.09 2.47 -9.40
C MET A 91 7.10 1.82 -10.36
N ASP A 92 7.60 1.33 -11.48
CA ASP A 92 6.91 0.36 -12.33
C ASP A 92 7.92 -0.73 -12.68
N GLN A 93 8.09 -1.69 -11.77
CA GLN A 93 9.12 -2.71 -11.88
C GLN A 93 8.60 -4.06 -11.41
N GLY A 94 8.58 -5.02 -12.34
CA GLY A 94 8.10 -6.37 -12.07
C GLY A 94 6.63 -6.36 -11.66
N ASP A 95 6.33 -6.92 -10.50
CA ASP A 95 4.99 -6.94 -9.92
C ASP A 95 4.71 -5.76 -8.96
N VAL A 96 5.57 -4.73 -8.93
CA VAL A 96 5.36 -3.52 -8.12
C VAL A 96 5.03 -2.34 -9.03
N PHE A 97 3.84 -1.79 -8.80
CA PHE A 97 3.46 -0.50 -9.34
C PHE A 97 3.18 0.47 -8.18
N LYS A 98 4.00 1.52 -8.09
CA LYS A 98 3.93 2.56 -7.07
C LYS A 98 3.90 3.91 -7.74
N ILE A 99 2.96 4.74 -7.34
CA ILE A 99 2.80 6.09 -7.88
C ILE A 99 2.96 7.12 -6.77
N ASN A 100 3.29 8.35 -7.15
CA ASN A 100 3.27 9.50 -6.28
C ASN A 100 1.98 10.31 -6.57
N LEU A 101 1.05 10.32 -5.61
CA LEU A 101 -0.24 10.99 -5.77
C LEU A 101 -0.09 12.50 -5.99
N MET A 102 0.89 13.14 -5.35
CA MET A 102 1.14 14.57 -5.54
C MET A 102 1.67 14.86 -6.95
N GLU A 103 2.62 14.06 -7.44
CA GLU A 103 3.21 14.26 -8.77
C GLU A 103 2.21 13.94 -9.90
N ARG A 104 1.41 12.88 -9.75
CA ARG A 104 0.46 12.46 -10.80
C ARG A 104 -0.86 13.20 -10.78
N LEU A 105 -1.40 13.46 -9.59
CA LEU A 105 -2.77 13.93 -9.41
C LEU A 105 -2.85 15.29 -8.71
N GLY A 106 -1.75 15.80 -8.16
CA GLY A 106 -1.74 17.05 -7.38
C GLY A 106 -2.50 16.91 -6.05
N ILE A 107 -2.58 15.70 -5.50
CA ILE A 107 -3.37 15.38 -4.31
C ILE A 107 -2.45 14.88 -3.19
N GLU A 108 -2.73 15.33 -1.97
CA GLU A 108 -2.18 14.80 -0.73
C GLU A 108 -3.32 14.28 0.13
N ILE A 109 -3.11 13.12 0.77
CA ILE A 109 -4.08 12.53 1.69
C ILE A 109 -3.52 12.71 3.10
N ALA A 110 -4.23 13.47 3.92
CA ALA A 110 -3.93 13.62 5.34
C ALA A 110 -4.91 12.77 6.16
N VAL A 111 -4.37 12.04 7.14
CA VAL A 111 -5.16 11.32 8.13
C VAL A 111 -5.07 12.10 9.44
N GLU A 112 -6.22 12.59 9.92
CA GLU A 112 -6.33 13.29 11.19
C GLU A 112 -6.80 12.31 12.29
N HIS A 113 -6.19 12.39 13.47
CA HIS A 113 -6.43 11.52 14.62
C HIS A 113 -6.81 12.34 15.86
#